data_AF-A0A822A3Z1-F1
#
_entry.id   AF-A0A822A3Z1-F1
#
_cell.length_a   1.000
_cell.length_b   1.000
_cell.length_c   1.000
_cell.angle_alpha   90.00
_cell.angle_beta   90.00
_cell.angle_gamma   90.00
#
_symmetry.space_group_name_H-M   'P 1'
#
loop_
_entity.id
_entity.type
_entity.pdbx_description
1 polymer ?
#
loop_
_entity_poly.entity_id
_entity_poly.type
_entity_poly.pdbx_seq_one_letter_code
_entity_poly.pdbx_strand_id
1 'polypeptide(L)'
;MTFLITLVFATLGFLSPDKPDGLLTCLILCYVILGIPAGYTSARLYKMFGGTNWKKIALTTAVTCPSLIFLMLFFLNLLLWASVSSATIPRTTCSALLALWFCISTPWVFIGAYLGFKRSVYKNPVPINQIPRQIPEQPF
;
A
#
# COMPACT_ATOMS: atom_id res chain seq x y z
N MET A 1 2.63 -0.31 8.08
CA MET A 1 2.00 0.87 8.73
C MET A 1 0.50 0.67 8.89
N THR A 2 -0.22 0.28 7.82
CA THR A 2 -1.67 -0.01 7.85
C THR A 2 -2.07 -1.06 8.89
N PHE A 3 -1.38 -2.21 8.95
CA PHE A 3 -1.65 -3.28 9.94
C PHE A 3 -1.54 -2.83 11.40
N LEU A 4 -0.58 -1.97 11.73
CA LEU A 4 -0.41 -1.45 13.09
C LEU A 4 -1.56 -0.51 13.47
N ILE A 5 -2.01 0.32 12.52
CA ILE A 5 -3.11 1.26 12.75
C ILE A 5 -4.44 0.53 12.90
N THR A 6 -4.68 -0.53 12.10
CA THR A 6 -5.85 -1.39 12.27
C THR A 6 -5.82 -2.16 13.59
N LEU A 7 -4.63 -2.56 14.07
CA LEU A 7 -4.49 -3.22 15.36
C LEU A 7 -4.79 -2.26 16.51
N VAL A 8 -4.29 -1.02 16.45
CA VAL A 8 -4.61 0.02 17.44
C VAL A 8 -6.11 0.34 17.47
N PHE A 9 -6.75 0.49 16.30
CA PHE A 9 -8.20 0.68 16.21
C PHE A 9 -9.01 -0.52 16.71
N ALA A 10 -8.52 -1.74 16.47
CA ALA A 10 -9.13 -2.95 17.00
C ALA A 10 -9.02 -3.03 18.54
N THR A 11 -7.90 -2.59 19.12
CA THR A 11 -7.67 -2.59 20.58
C THR A 11 -8.36 -1.44 21.33
N LEU A 12 -8.68 -0.32 20.66
CA LEU A 12 -9.36 0.84 21.25
C LEU A 12 -10.87 0.61 21.52
N GLY A 13 -11.35 -0.63 21.42
CA GLY A 13 -12.70 -0.98 21.88
C GLY A 13 -13.81 -0.78 20.86
N PHE A 14 -13.51 -0.59 19.57
CA PHE A 14 -14.50 -0.75 18.50
C PHE A 14 -14.78 -2.23 18.16
N LEU A 15 -14.17 -3.16 18.89
CA LEU A 15 -14.52 -4.58 18.92
C LEU A 15 -15.77 -4.83 19.80
N SER A 16 -16.77 -3.94 19.77
CA SER A 16 -18.11 -4.32 20.24
C SER A 16 -18.79 -5.09 19.10
N PRO A 17 -19.22 -6.35 19.33
CA PRO A 17 -19.86 -7.20 18.32
C PRO A 17 -21.24 -6.68 17.85
N ASP A 18 -21.64 -5.49 18.29
CA ASP A 18 -22.99 -4.94 18.09
C ASP A 18 -23.23 -4.26 16.74
N LYS A 19 -22.20 -3.91 15.95
CA LYS A 19 -22.38 -3.30 14.60
C LYS A 19 -21.26 -3.70 13.63
N PRO A 20 -21.37 -4.81 12.88
CA PRO A 20 -20.35 -5.26 11.93
C PRO A 20 -20.04 -4.22 10.83
N ASP A 21 -21.00 -3.34 10.50
CA ASP A 21 -20.88 -2.38 9.40
C ASP A 21 -20.06 -1.13 9.75
N GLY A 22 -20.03 -0.73 11.02
CA GLY A 22 -19.30 0.46 11.47
C GLY A 22 -17.79 0.27 11.41
N LEU A 23 -17.31 -0.92 11.77
CA LEU A 23 -15.89 -1.25 11.76
C LEU A 23 -15.35 -1.32 10.33
N LEU A 24 -16.06 -1.99 9.42
CA LEU A 24 -15.70 -2.06 8.00
C LEU A 24 -15.60 -0.66 7.38
N THR A 25 -16.55 0.21 7.68
CA THR A 25 -16.57 1.59 7.16
C THR A 25 -15.37 2.40 7.67
N CYS A 26 -15.06 2.32 8.97
CA CYS A 26 -13.87 2.96 9.54
C CYS A 26 -12.58 2.43 8.93
N LEU A 27 -12.50 1.12 8.68
CA LEU A 27 -11.30 0.47 8.12
C LEU A 27 -11.06 0.91 6.66
N ILE A 28 -12.12 1.01 5.86
CA ILE A 28 -12.06 1.55 4.49
C ILE A 28 -11.63 3.03 4.50
N LEU A 29 -12.17 3.84 5.41
CA LEU A 29 -11.81 5.25 5.53
C LEU A 29 -10.33 5.43 5.93
N CYS A 30 -9.87 4.67 6.93
CA CYS A 30 -8.47 4.64 7.32
C CYS A 30 -7.57 4.20 6.15
N TYR A 31 -8.00 3.19 5.38
CA TYR A 31 -7.26 2.73 4.21
C TYR A 31 -7.07 3.85 3.17
N VAL A 32 -8.14 4.60 2.86
CA VAL A 32 -8.08 5.74 1.92
C VAL A 32 -7.13 6.82 2.43
N ILE A 33 -7.26 7.25 3.69
CA ILE A 33 -6.40 8.30 4.28
C ILE A 33 -4.93 7.89 4.27
N LEU A 34 -4.64 6.61 4.56
CA LEU A 34 -3.30 6.04 4.56
C LEU A 34 -2.69 5.87 3.15
N GLY A 35 -3.46 6.11 2.09
CA GLY A 35 -2.95 6.16 0.71
C GLY A 35 -1.91 7.26 0.48
N ILE A 36 -2.05 8.44 1.12
CA ILE A 36 -1.08 9.56 0.98
C ILE A 36 0.30 9.19 1.53
N PRO A 37 0.44 8.73 2.80
CA PRO A 37 1.75 8.37 3.34
C PRO A 37 2.37 7.19 2.60
N ALA A 38 1.56 6.25 2.10
CA ALA A 38 2.04 5.16 1.26
C ALA A 38 2.67 5.66 -0.05
N GLY A 39 1.98 6.54 -0.79
CA GLY A 39 2.52 7.15 -2.01
C GLY A 39 3.73 8.05 -1.75
N TYR A 40 3.71 8.79 -0.63
CA TYR A 40 4.81 9.67 -0.24
C TYR A 40 6.09 8.89 0.07
N THR A 41 5.99 7.81 0.86
CA THR A 41 7.17 7.00 1.24
C THR A 41 7.73 6.24 0.04
N SER A 42 6.89 5.70 -0.84
CA SER A 42 7.35 4.99 -2.05
C SER A 42 8.05 5.93 -3.04
N ALA A 43 7.49 7.12 -3.30
CA ALA A 43 8.12 8.12 -4.15
C ALA A 43 9.45 8.62 -3.57
N ARG A 44 9.54 8.76 -2.25
CA ARG A 44 10.77 9.18 -1.57
C ARG A 44 11.86 8.11 -1.66
N LEU A 45 11.52 6.84 -1.40
CA LEU A 45 12.42 5.71 -1.57
C LEU A 45 12.93 5.62 -3.00
N TYR A 46 12.05 5.71 -3.99
CA TYR A 46 12.45 5.65 -5.40
C TYR A 46 13.41 6.77 -5.80
N LYS A 47 13.18 7.98 -5.26
CA LYS A 47 14.06 9.12 -5.50
C LYS A 47 15.45 8.93 -4.87
N MET A 48 15.55 8.23 -3.72
CA MET A 48 16.86 7.88 -3.12
C MET A 48 17.66 6.91 -3.99
N PHE A 49 16.99 5.99 -4.68
CA PHE A 49 17.62 5.05 -5.62
C PHE A 49 17.92 5.64 -7.00
N GLY A 50 17.76 6.96 -7.19
CA GLY A 50 18.04 7.65 -8.46
C GLY A 50 16.91 7.52 -9.50
N GLY A 51 15.73 7.08 -9.10
CA GLY A 51 14.57 6.95 -9.99
C GLY A 51 13.96 8.30 -10.40
N THR A 52 13.78 8.51 -11.71
CA THR A 52 13.20 9.74 -12.28
C THR A 52 11.70 9.63 -12.60
N ASN A 53 11.21 8.41 -12.83
CA ASN A 53 9.84 8.12 -13.29
C ASN A 53 8.83 7.96 -12.14
N TRP A 54 8.51 9.04 -11.44
CA TRP A 54 7.57 9.02 -10.30
C TRP A 54 6.16 8.51 -10.65
N LYS A 55 5.67 8.77 -11.88
CA LYS A 55 4.35 8.33 -12.34
C LYS A 55 4.23 6.80 -12.38
N LYS A 56 5.27 6.11 -12.87
CA LYS A 56 5.28 4.64 -12.95
C LYS A 56 5.21 4.04 -11.56
N ILE A 57 5.94 4.58 -10.59
CA ILE A 57 5.94 4.06 -9.22
C ILE A 57 4.71 4.42 -8.43
N ALA A 58 4.12 5.58 -8.65
CA ALA A 58 2.81 5.89 -8.10
C ALA A 58 1.77 4.87 -8.59
N LEU A 59 1.76 4.57 -9.90
CA LEU A 59 0.87 3.56 -10.49
C LEU A 59 1.14 2.17 -9.93
N THR A 60 2.39 1.71 -9.94
CA THR A 60 2.75 0.38 -9.42
C THR A 60 2.37 0.26 -7.95
N THR A 61 2.68 1.26 -7.12
CA THR A 61 2.34 1.24 -5.68
C THR A 61 0.82 1.22 -5.47
N ALA A 62 0.07 1.97 -6.28
CA ALA A 62 -1.38 2.02 -6.19
C ALA A 62 -2.04 0.71 -6.63
N VAL A 63 -1.45 -0.05 -7.57
CA VAL A 63 -2.04 -1.28 -8.14
C VAL A 63 -1.60 -2.54 -7.41
N THR A 64 -0.36 -2.62 -6.92
CA THR A 64 0.21 -3.86 -6.34
C THR A 64 -0.54 -4.35 -5.10
N CYS A 65 -0.96 -3.46 -4.20
CA CYS A 65 -1.77 -3.86 -3.04
C CYS A 65 -3.17 -4.36 -3.43
N PRO A 66 -3.95 -3.62 -4.26
CA PRO A 66 -5.25 -4.10 -4.75
C PRO A 66 -5.20 -5.41 -5.49
N SER A 67 -4.23 -5.57 -6.39
CA SER A 67 -4.15 -6.72 -7.27
C SER A 67 -3.92 -8.01 -6.48
N LEU A 68 -3.10 -7.95 -5.44
CA LEU A 68 -2.78 -9.11 -4.60
C LEU A 68 -4.00 -9.57 -3.80
N ILE A 69 -4.74 -8.62 -3.21
CA ILE A 69 -5.97 -8.92 -2.46
C ILE A 69 -7.07 -9.40 -3.41
N PHE A 70 -7.24 -8.75 -4.56
CA PHE A 70 -8.20 -9.17 -5.58
C PHE A 70 -7.90 -10.59 -6.08
N LEU A 71 -6.63 -10.92 -6.33
CA LEU A 71 -6.22 -12.27 -6.74
C LEU A 71 -6.60 -13.30 -5.67
N MET A 72 -6.28 -13.03 -4.41
CA MET A 72 -6.63 -13.92 -3.29
C MET A 72 -8.14 -14.11 -3.16
N LEU A 73 -8.91 -13.02 -3.19
CA LEU A 73 -10.37 -13.07 -3.15
C LEU A 73 -10.95 -13.82 -4.36
N PHE A 74 -10.40 -13.61 -5.55
CA PHE A 74 -10.82 -14.28 -6.77
C PHE A 74 -10.60 -15.79 -6.68
N PHE A 75 -9.42 -16.24 -6.21
CA PHE A 75 -9.15 -17.66 -5.99
C PHE A 75 -10.08 -18.28 -4.95
N LEU A 76 -10.31 -17.60 -3.82
CA LEU A 76 -11.26 -18.06 -2.80
C LEU A 76 -12.69 -18.13 -3.35
N ASN A 77 -13.10 -17.12 -4.13
CA ASN A 77 -14.43 -17.08 -4.72
C ASN A 77 -14.61 -18.15 -5.81
N LEU A 78 -13.55 -18.50 -6.56
CA LEU A 78 -13.57 -19.64 -7.49
C LEU A 78 -13.78 -20.98 -6.77
N LEU A 79 -13.11 -21.20 -5.64
CA LEU A 79 -13.29 -22.41 -4.83
C LEU A 79 -14.71 -22.50 -4.25
N LEU A 80 -15.23 -21.39 -3.73
CA LEU A 80 -16.60 -21.31 -3.21
C LEU A 80 -17.65 -21.60 -4.29
N TRP A 81 -17.40 -21.15 -5.51
CA TRP A 81 -18.25 -21.42 -6.67
C TRP A 81 -18.25 -22.90 -7.05
N ALA A 82 -17.09 -23.56 -6.99
CA ALA A 82 -16.97 -25.00 -7.21
C ALA A 82 -17.72 -25.82 -6.13
N SER A 83 -17.79 -25.33 -4.89
CA SER A 83 -18.52 -25.99 -3.79
C SER A 83 -20.01 -25.62 -3.71
N VAL A 84 -20.56 -24.86 -4.67
CA VAL A 84 -21.95 -24.34 -4.68
C VAL A 84 -22.32 -23.73 -3.30
N SER A 85 -21.36 -23.05 -2.69
CA SER A 85 -21.53 -22.54 -1.33
C SER A 85 -22.22 -21.18 -1.36
N SER A 86 -23.18 -20.98 -0.44
CA SER A 86 -23.92 -19.71 -0.30
C SER A 86 -23.06 -18.57 0.27
N ALA A 87 -21.81 -18.83 0.66
CA ALA A 87 -20.83 -17.81 1.05
C ALA A 87 -20.10 -17.16 -0.14
N THR A 88 -20.61 -17.33 -1.36
CA THR A 88 -20.05 -16.70 -2.57
C THR A 88 -20.27 -15.18 -2.51
N ILE A 89 -19.21 -14.41 -2.69
CA ILE A 89 -19.32 -12.94 -2.76
C ILE A 89 -20.12 -12.60 -4.03
N PRO A 90 -21.21 -11.82 -3.93
CA PRO A 90 -21.97 -11.40 -5.10
C PRO A 90 -21.06 -10.72 -6.12
N ARG A 91 -21.21 -11.08 -7.41
CA ARG A 91 -20.39 -10.52 -8.51
C ARG A 91 -20.40 -8.99 -8.52
N THR A 92 -21.51 -8.38 -8.12
CA THR A 92 -21.70 -6.93 -7.96
C THR A 92 -20.80 -6.33 -6.88
N THR A 93 -20.67 -6.98 -5.72
CA THR A 93 -19.82 -6.50 -4.61
C THR A 93 -18.34 -6.53 -4.99
N CYS A 94 -17.87 -7.57 -5.70
CA CYS A 94 -16.50 -7.61 -6.21
C CYS A 94 -16.20 -6.44 -7.17
N SER A 95 -17.13 -6.14 -8.08
CA SER A 95 -16.97 -5.02 -9.02
C SER A 95 -17.00 -3.66 -8.31
N ALA A 96 -17.86 -3.50 -7.30
CA ALA A 96 -17.94 -2.27 -6.51
C ALA A 96 -16.64 -2.00 -5.72
N LEU A 97 -16.05 -3.06 -5.14
CA LEU A 97 -14.77 -2.95 -4.44
C LEU A 97 -13.64 -2.49 -5.37
N LEU A 98 -13.57 -3.09 -6.57
CA LEU A 98 -12.60 -2.68 -7.60
C LEU A 98 -12.78 -1.23 -8.00
N ALA A 99 -14.02 -0.80 -8.27
CA ALA A 99 -14.32 0.58 -8.65
C ALA A 99 -13.91 1.56 -7.54
N LEU A 100 -14.22 1.26 -6.28
CA LEU A 100 -13.81 2.07 -5.14
C LEU A 100 -12.28 2.18 -5.05
N TRP A 101 -11.58 1.07 -5.28
CA TRP A 101 -10.11 1.03 -5.23
C TRP A 101 -9.47 1.91 -6.31
N PHE A 102 -9.88 1.73 -7.56
CA PHE A 102 -9.31 2.46 -8.69
C PHE A 102 -9.75 3.94 -8.72
N CYS A 103 -10.98 4.24 -8.33
CA CYS A 103 -11.54 5.59 -8.46
C CYS A 103 -11.13 6.49 -7.29
N ILE A 104 -10.99 5.96 -6.06
CA ILE A 104 -10.71 6.75 -4.86
C ILE A 104 -9.30 6.54 -4.33
N SER A 105 -8.81 5.30 -4.23
CA SER A 105 -7.50 5.04 -3.63
C SER A 105 -6.35 5.44 -4.55
N THR A 106 -6.46 5.18 -5.86
CA THR A 106 -5.42 5.51 -6.84
C THR A 106 -5.09 7.01 -6.87
N PRO A 107 -6.05 7.95 -7.01
CA PRO A 107 -5.72 9.37 -6.99
C PRO A 107 -5.09 9.81 -5.67
N TRP A 108 -5.51 9.22 -4.54
CA TRP A 108 -4.96 9.53 -3.22
C TRP A 108 -3.47 9.15 -3.09
N VAL A 109 -3.09 7.98 -3.62
CA VAL A 109 -1.68 7.53 -3.70
C VAL A 109 -0.88 8.43 -4.64
N PHE A 110 -1.48 8.84 -5.77
CA PHE A 110 -0.84 9.77 -6.72
C PHE A 110 -0.53 11.13 -6.08
N ILE A 111 -1.47 11.70 -5.31
CA ILE A 111 -1.26 12.95 -4.57
C ILE A 111 -0.10 12.80 -3.58
N GLY A 112 -0.07 11.70 -2.81
CA GLY A 112 1.03 11.40 -1.88
C GLY A 112 2.38 11.27 -2.59
N ALA A 113 2.42 10.55 -3.71
CA ALA A 113 3.63 10.37 -4.50
C ALA A 113 4.13 11.69 -5.12
N TYR A 114 3.23 12.54 -5.60
CA TYR A 114 3.56 13.87 -6.12
C TYR A 114 4.20 14.77 -5.05
N LEU A 115 3.61 14.80 -3.85
CA LEU A 115 4.16 15.51 -2.69
C LEU A 115 5.53 14.97 -2.28
N GLY A 116 5.71 13.64 -2.31
CA GLY A 116 6.98 12.96 -2.01
C GLY A 116 8.08 13.28 -3.01
N PHE A 117 7.75 13.36 -4.30
CA PHE A 117 8.73 13.63 -5.35
C PHE A 117 9.14 15.10 -5.43
N LYS A 118 8.26 16.04 -5.05
CA LYS A 118 8.59 17.48 -4.99
C LYS A 118 9.63 17.80 -3.92
N ARG A 119 9.72 16.99 -2.86
CA ARG A 119 10.68 17.19 -1.76
C ARG A 119 12.11 16.83 -2.19
N SER A 120 13.12 17.57 -1.71
CA SER A 120 14.52 17.32 -2.05
C SER A 120 15.00 15.94 -1.56
N VAL A 121 15.95 15.36 -2.30
CA VAL A 121 16.59 14.08 -1.94
C VAL A 121 17.36 14.28 -0.64
N TYR A 122 17.33 13.29 0.25
CA TYR A 122 18.13 13.33 1.46
C TYR A 122 19.61 13.30 1.05
N LYS A 123 20.32 14.37 1.36
CA LYS A 123 21.76 14.47 1.08
C LYS A 123 22.47 13.53 2.04
N ASN A 124 23.21 12.57 1.49
CA ASN A 124 23.98 11.64 2.31
C ASN A 124 24.93 12.46 3.20
N PRO A 125 24.97 12.22 4.53
CA PRO A 125 25.75 13.04 5.45
C PRO A 125 27.26 12.94 5.21
N VAL A 126 27.70 11.92 4.48
CA VAL A 126 29.10 11.69 4.14
C VAL A 126 29.24 11.62 2.61
N PRO A 127 30.23 12.31 2.02
CA PRO A 127 30.57 12.11 0.62
C PRO A 127 30.98 10.66 0.41
N ILE A 128 30.22 9.92 -0.40
CA ILE A 128 30.60 8.59 -0.86
C ILE A 128 31.70 8.77 -1.92
N ASN A 129 32.90 8.30 -1.62
CA ASN A 129 33.94 8.19 -2.63
C ASN A 129 33.57 7.04 -3.58
N GLN A 130 33.48 7.31 -4.88
CA GLN A 130 33.15 6.28 -5.87
C GLN A 130 34.29 5.27 -6.10
N ILE A 131 35.50 5.60 -5.63
CA ILE A 131 36.65 4.69 -5.67
C ILE A 131 36.56 3.79 -4.44
N PRO A 132 36.36 2.46 -4.60
CA PRO A 132 36.43 1.53 -3.48
C PRO A 132 37.81 1.67 -2.84
N ARG A 133 37.85 1.98 -1.55
CA ARG A 133 39.12 2.02 -0.82
C ARG A 133 39.69 0.61 -0.86
N GLN A 134 40.95 0.49 -1.29
CA GLN A 134 41.68 -0.75 -1.16
C GLN A 134 41.74 -1.10 0.33
N ILE A 135 41.24 -2.29 0.67
CA ILE A 135 41.36 -2.83 2.01
C ILE A 135 42.83 -3.24 2.13
N PRO A 136 43.62 -2.66 3.06
CA PRO A 136 44.99 -3.08 3.25
C PRO A 136 45.00 -4.57 3.63
N GLU A 137 45.97 -5.32 3.10
CA GLU A 137 46.17 -6.71 3.51
C GLU A 137 46.35 -6.75 5.03
N GLN A 138 45.45 -7.44 5.72
CA GLN A 138 45.58 -7.62 7.16
C GLN A 138 46.82 -8.48 7.41
N PRO A 139 47.74 -8.05 8.27
CA PRO A 139 48.78 -8.94 8.74
C PRO A 139 48.10 -9.95 9.66
N PHE A 140 48.04 -11.20 9.17
CA PHE A 140 47.65 -12.46 9.81
C PHE A 140 46.17 -12.66 10.17
#